data_AF-A0A3B9A5W6-F1
#
_entry.id   AF-A0A3B9A5W6-F1
#
_cell.length_a   1.000
_cell.length_b   1.000
_cell.length_c   1.000
_cell.angle_alpha   90.00
_cell.angle_beta   90.00
_cell.angle_gamma   90.00
#
_symmetry.space_group_name_H-M   'P 1'
#
loop_
_entity.id
_entity.type
_entity.pdbx_description
1 polymer ?
#
loop_
_entity_poly.entity_id
_entity_poly.type
_entity_poly.pdbx_seq_one_letter_code
_entity_poly.pdbx_strand_id
1 'polypeptide(L)' 'MVTIVADTTSSIPVAQAEELGIPYIPQIIIFGNETYRDDTEMDSKTFLKRLRESTSLPKTAAPPP' A
#
# COMPACT_ATOMS: atom_id res chain seq x y z
N MET A 1 -4.64 -19.77 -20.20
CA MET A 1 -5.30 -18.58 -19.62
C MET A 1 -4.22 -17.77 -18.92
N VAL A 2 -4.14 -16.47 -19.17
CA VAL A 2 -3.12 -15.58 -18.58
C VAL A 2 -3.83 -14.67 -17.58
N THR A 3 -3.26 -14.52 -16.39
CA THR A 3 -3.77 -13.62 -15.34
C THR A 3 -2.70 -12.58 -15.04
N ILE A 4 -3.12 -11.32 -14.94
CA ILE A 4 -2.26 -10.22 -14.51
C ILE A 4 -2.50 -10.01 -13.02
N VAL A 5 -1.43 -10.01 -12.24
CA VAL A 5 -1.42 -9.68 -10.82
C VAL A 5 -0.53 -8.45 -10.67
N ALA A 6 -0.91 -7.51 -9.80
CA ALA A 6 -0.14 -6.31 -9.52
C ALA A 6 -0.10 -6.02 -8.02
N ASP A 7 0.72 -5.07 -7.62
CA ASP A 7 0.81 -4.59 -6.25
C ASP A 7 0.67 -3.06 -6.18
N THR A 8 0.44 -2.52 -4.99
CA THR A 8 0.12 -1.09 -4.82
C THR A 8 1.21 -0.14 -5.33
N THR A 9 2.46 -0.60 -5.51
CA THR A 9 3.51 0.23 -6.12
C THR A 9 3.30 0.49 -7.60
N SER A 10 2.42 -0.27 -8.28
CA SER A 10 2.03 0.02 -9.66
C SER A 10 1.16 1.27 -9.79
N SER A 11 0.77 1.89 -8.66
CA SER A 11 0.04 3.16 -8.59
C SER A 11 -1.34 3.14 -9.28
N ILE A 12 -1.91 1.95 -9.47
CA ILE A 12 -3.30 1.80 -9.91
C ILE A 12 -4.18 2.08 -8.69
N PRO A 13 -5.18 2.98 -8.78
CA PRO A 13 -6.15 3.17 -7.71
C PRO A 13 -6.82 1.84 -7.33
N VAL A 14 -6.96 1.56 -6.03
CA VAL A 14 -7.51 0.29 -5.53
C VAL A 14 -8.87 -0.06 -6.18
N ALA A 15 -9.77 0.92 -6.26
CA ALA A 15 -11.08 0.75 -6.90
C ALA A 15 -10.96 0.39 -8.40
N GLN A 16 -9.97 0.95 -9.10
CA GLN A 16 -9.76 0.64 -10.52
C GLN A 16 -9.18 -0.78 -10.70
N ALA A 17 -8.26 -1.21 -9.82
CA ALA A 17 -7.75 -2.58 -9.85
C ALA A 17 -8.87 -3.62 -9.60
N GLU A 18 -9.77 -3.31 -8.66
CA GLU A 18 -10.97 -4.11 -8.38
C GLU A 18 -11.92 -4.18 -9.58
N GLU A 19 -12.25 -3.04 -10.20
CA GLU A 19 -13.09 -2.98 -11.41
C GLU A 19 -12.52 -3.78 -12.59
N LEU A 20 -11.19 -3.80 -12.73
CA LEU A 20 -10.49 -4.54 -13.78
C LEU A 20 -10.32 -6.04 -13.44
N GLY A 21 -10.71 -6.47 -12.23
CA GLY A 21 -10.53 -7.85 -11.77
C GLY A 21 -9.06 -8.25 -11.59
N ILE A 22 -8.18 -7.29 -11.32
CA ILE A 22 -6.75 -7.52 -11.07
C ILE A 22 -6.58 -7.91 -9.60
N PRO A 23 -6.08 -9.11 -9.27
CA PRO A 23 -5.64 -9.40 -7.92
C PRO A 23 -4.54 -8.42 -7.54
N TYR A 24 -4.75 -7.68 -6.45
CA TYR A 24 -3.93 -6.54 -6.09
C TYR A 24 -3.35 -6.73 -4.69
N ILE A 25 -2.03 -6.77 -4.60
CA ILE A 25 -1.31 -7.11 -3.37
C ILE A 25 -0.80 -5.81 -2.73
N PRO A 26 -1.13 -5.53 -1.46
CA PRO A 26 -0.69 -4.31 -0.82
C PRO A 26 0.77 -4.38 -0.39
N GLN A 27 1.49 -3.26 -0.57
CA GLN A 27 2.71 -3.03 0.20
C GLN A 27 2.40 -2.75 1.66
N ILE A 28 3.39 -3.01 2.50
CA ILE A 28 3.30 -2.78 3.92
C ILE A 28 4.08 -1.52 4.30
N ILE A 29 3.41 -0.57 4.96
CA ILE A 29 3.97 0.66 5.50
C ILE A 29 4.15 0.49 7.01
N ILE A 30 5.36 0.79 7.51
CA ILE A 30 5.72 0.62 8.92
C ILE A 30 6.16 1.95 9.52
N PHE A 31 5.44 2.40 10.55
CA PHE A 31 5.80 3.54 11.38
C PHE A 31 6.06 3.07 12.82
N GLY A 32 7.33 2.98 13.22
CA GLY A 32 7.70 2.45 14.52
C GLY A 32 7.27 0.98 14.66
N ASN A 33 6.31 0.72 15.54
CA ASN A 33 5.73 -0.61 15.76
C ASN A 33 4.35 -0.79 15.11
N GLU A 34 3.84 0.24 14.44
CA GLU A 34 2.55 0.17 13.75
C GLU A 34 2.76 -0.15 12.27
N THR A 35 1.88 -0.99 11.75
CA THR A 35 1.95 -1.54 10.40
C THR A 35 0.61 -1.33 9.69
N TYR A 36 0.67 -0.95 8.42
CA TYR A 36 -0.51 -0.63 7.60
C TYR A 36 -0.34 -1.20 6.20
N ARG A 37 -1.43 -1.63 5.59
CA ARG A 37 -1.48 -1.90 4.16
C ARG A 37 -1.65 -0.60 3.37
N ASP A 38 -0.87 -0.44 2.31
CA ASP A 38 -0.92 0.67 1.35
C ASP A 38 -2.12 0.54 0.39
N ASP A 39 -3.28 0.15 0.93
CA ASP A 39 -4.54 0.00 0.22
C ASP A 39 -5.67 0.74 0.96
N THR A 40 -6.59 -0.01 1.53
CA THR A 40 -7.72 0.38 2.35
C THR A 40 -7.35 0.85 3.75
N GLU A 41 -6.15 0.55 4.25
CA GLU A 41 -5.74 0.92 5.62
C GLU A 41 -5.02 2.27 5.71
N MET A 42 -4.31 2.68 4.65
CA MET A 42 -3.61 3.95 4.60
C MET A 42 -3.68 4.57 3.21
N ASP A 43 -4.33 5.73 3.11
CA ASP A 43 -4.32 6.53 1.90
C ASP A 43 -3.12 7.51 1.88
N SER A 44 -2.83 8.07 0.70
CA SER A 44 -1.71 8.99 0.52
C SER A 44 -1.82 10.25 1.38
N LYS A 45 -3.04 10.74 1.68
CA LYS A 45 -3.24 11.94 2.50
C LYS A 45 -2.86 11.66 3.95
N THR A 46 -3.31 10.54 4.49
CA THR A 46 -3.03 10.05 5.84
C THR A 46 -1.56 9.74 6.00
N PHE A 47 -0.95 9.06 5.01
CA PHE A 47 0.49 8.83 4.97
C PHE A 47 1.28 10.13 5.05
N LEU A 48 0.98 11.11 4.18
CA LEU A 48 1.71 12.38 4.13
C LEU A 48 1.52 13.22 5.40
N LYS A 49 0.35 13.16 6.04
CA LYS A 49 0.13 13.81 7.34
C LYS A 49 1.05 13.17 8.39
N ARG A 50 0.99 11.85 8.52
CA ARG A 50 1.78 11.08 9.49
C ARG A 50 3.28 11.22 9.26
N LEU A 51 3.72 11.25 7.99
CA LEU A 51 5.12 11.45 7.62
C LEU A 51 5.67 12.78 8.14
N ARG A 52 4.88 13.87 8.06
CA ARG A 52 5.29 15.19 8.58
C ARG A 52 5.36 15.24 10.10
N GLU A 53 4.50 14.47 10.77
CA GLU A 53 4.41 14.41 12.24
C GLU A 53 5.43 13.42 12.85
N SER A 54 5.97 12.50 12.05
CA SER A 54 6.88 11.46 12.54
C SER A 54 8.30 11.99 12.78
N THR A 55 8.88 11.58 13.90
CA THR A 55 10.28 11.87 14.26
C THR A 55 11.28 10.90 13.62
N SER A 56 10.78 9.82 12.99
CA SER A 56 11.57 8.78 12.33
C SER A 56 11.01 8.46 10.96
N LEU A 57 11.89 8.16 10.00
CA LEU A 57 11.43 7.76 8.66
C LEU A 57 10.65 6.42 8.71
N PRO A 58 9.55 6.31 7.95
CA PRO A 58 8.86 5.04 7.80
C PRO A 58 9.73 4.03 7.05
N LYS A 59 9.37 2.77 7.19
CA LYS A 59 9.94 1.65 6.41
C LYS A 59 8.84 1.02 5.58
N THR A 60 9.25 0.29 4.55
CA THR A 60 8.37 -0.56 3.77
C THR A 60 8.80 -2.01 3.87
N ALA A 61 7.85 -2.92 3.69
CA ALA A 61 8.12 -4.34 3.51
C ALA A 61 7.27 -4.87 2.35
N ALA A 62 7.87 -5.76 1.57
CA ALA A 62 7.13 -6.54 0.59
C ALA A 62 6.11 -7.45 1.31
N PRO A 63 4.97 -7.74 0.69
CA PRO A 63 4.04 -8.75 1.20
C PRO A 63 4.75 -10.10 1.36
N PRO A 64 4.34 -10.94 2.34
CA PRO A 64 4.92 -12.26 2.51
C PRO A 64 4.65 -13.16 1.28
N PRO A 65 5.55 -14.12 0.97
CA PRO A 65 5.35 -15.10 -0.10
C PRO A 65 4.10 -15.97 0.07
#